data_AF-A0A5B8C8R4-F1
#
_entry.id   AF-A0A5B8C8R4-F1
#
_cell.length_a   1.000
_cell.length_b   1.000
_cell.length_c   1.000
_cell.angle_alpha   90.00
_cell.angle_beta   90.00
_cell.angle_gamma   90.00
#
_symmetry.space_group_name_H-M   'P 1'
#
loop_
_entity.id
_entity.type
_entity.pdbx_description
1 polymer ?
#
loop_
_entity_poly.entity_id
_entity_poly.type
_entity_poly.pdbx_seq_one_letter_code
_entity_poly.pdbx_strand_id
1 'polypeptide(L)'
;MSSTRGVRIGIMAVLVLAIAAVCVLSVTVSARAGVTALAALLAGCAVLRAAAPETVMPAVRSRTADVVVLLVGAVALAYLSPWGDALPTDA
;
A
#
# COMPACT_ATOMS: atom_id res chain seq x y z
N MET A 1 -0.15 -14.12 -26.48
CA MET A 1 0.42 -13.96 -25.12
C MET A 1 0.85 -12.51 -24.80
N SER A 2 0.08 -11.49 -25.20
CA SER A 2 0.44 -10.05 -25.05
C SER A 2 -0.36 -9.31 -23.95
N SER A 3 -1.56 -9.79 -23.64
CA SER A 3 -2.55 -9.06 -22.81
C SER A 3 -2.13 -8.82 -21.35
N THR A 4 -1.45 -9.78 -20.70
CA THR A 4 -1.10 -9.66 -19.27
C THR A 4 0.06 -8.70 -18.99
N ARG A 5 0.92 -8.45 -19.98
CA ARG A 5 2.09 -7.56 -19.81
C ARG A 5 1.66 -6.10 -19.66
N GLY A 6 0.70 -5.66 -20.49
CA GLY A 6 0.12 -4.31 -20.40
C GLY A 6 -0.59 -4.07 -19.07
N VAL A 7 -1.38 -5.05 -18.61
CA VAL A 7 -2.06 -4.99 -17.30
C VAL A 7 -1.06 -4.87 -16.15
N ARG A 8 0.03 -5.67 -16.17
CA ARG A 8 1.08 -5.59 -15.15
C ARG A 8 1.77 -4.24 -15.11
N ILE A 9 2.09 -3.66 -16.28
CA ILE A 9 2.70 -2.33 -16.36
C ILE A 9 1.74 -1.26 -15.82
N GLY A 10 0.45 -1.33 -16.19
CA GLY A 10 -0.57 -0.42 -15.68
C GLY A 10 -0.70 -0.48 -14.16
N ILE A 11 -0.78 -1.68 -13.58
CA ILE A 11 -0.83 -1.86 -12.12
C ILE A 11 0.41 -1.28 -11.44
N MET A 12 1.60 -1.53 -11.99
CA MET A 12 2.85 -0.98 -11.43
C MET A 12 2.88 0.55 -11.51
N ALA A 13 2.43 1.14 -12.61
CA ALA A 13 2.35 2.59 -12.75
C ALA A 13 1.38 3.21 -11.73
N VAL A 14 0.22 2.59 -11.52
CA VAL A 14 -0.77 3.02 -10.52
C VAL A 14 -0.19 2.93 -9.10
N LEU A 15 0.53 1.85 -8.78
CA LEU A 15 1.19 1.71 -7.47
C LEU A 15 2.26 2.79 -7.24
N VAL A 16 3.10 3.07 -8.25
CA VAL A 16 4.11 4.13 -8.17
C VAL A 16 3.45 5.49 -7.95
N LEU A 17 2.39 5.79 -8.69
CA LEU A 17 1.64 7.03 -8.54
C LEU A 17 1.02 7.15 -7.14
N ALA A 18 0.46 6.06 -6.62
CA ALA A 18 -0.15 6.03 -5.30
C ALA A 18 0.89 6.24 -4.18
N ILE A 19 2.09 5.64 -4.30
CA ILE A 19 3.20 5.89 -3.37
C ILE A 19 3.64 7.35 -3.44
N ALA A 20 3.77 7.91 -4.65
CA ALA A 20 4.10 9.32 -4.82
C ALA A 20 3.05 10.23 -4.16
N ALA A 21 1.76 9.91 -4.31
CA ALA A 21 0.67 10.64 -3.65
C ALA A 21 0.75 10.56 -2.12
N VAL A 22 1.08 9.38 -1.56
CA VAL A 22 1.34 9.22 -0.12
C VAL A 22 2.49 10.12 0.32
N CYS A 23 3.61 10.15 -0.41
CA CYS A 23 4.75 11.01 -0.09
C CYS A 23 4.36 12.49 -0.12
N VAL A 24 3.62 12.94 -1.13
CA VAL A 24 3.13 14.31 -1.22
C VAL A 24 2.21 14.62 -0.04
N LEU A 25 1.29 13.72 0.31
CA LEU A 25 0.38 13.88 1.45
C LEU A 25 1.14 14.00 2.77
N SER A 26 2.19 13.18 2.98
CA SER A 26 3.06 13.24 4.16
C SER A 26 3.74 14.60 4.32
N VAL A 27 4.18 15.20 3.21
CA VAL A 27 4.91 16.49 3.22
C VAL A 27 3.98 17.69 3.29
N THR A 28 2.83 17.62 2.63
CA THR A 28 1.91 18.77 2.47
C THR A 28 0.85 18.87 3.54
N VAL A 29 0.44 17.74 4.13
CA VAL A 29 -0.65 17.69 5.12
C VAL A 29 -0.09 17.34 6.49
N SER A 30 0.31 16.08 6.67
CA SER A 30 0.95 15.62 7.90
C SER A 30 1.46 14.19 7.75
N ALA A 31 2.42 13.80 8.59
CA ALA A 31 2.94 12.43 8.62
C ALA A 31 1.83 11.43 9.02
N ARG A 32 0.92 11.81 9.92
CA ARG A 32 -0.29 11.01 10.21
C ARG A 32 -1.10 10.72 8.95
N ALA A 33 -1.41 11.73 8.13
CA ALA A 33 -2.19 11.56 6.91
C ALA A 33 -1.50 10.64 5.89
N GLY A 34 -0.18 10.75 5.76
CA GLY A 34 0.61 9.85 4.92
C GLY A 34 0.57 8.39 5.39
N VAL A 35 0.74 8.16 6.70
CA VAL A 35 0.73 6.81 7.28
C VAL A 35 -0.65 6.17 7.18
N THR A 36 -1.75 6.92 7.38
CA THR A 36 -3.11 6.39 7.17
C THR A 36 -3.37 6.03 5.71
N ALA A 37 -2.96 6.89 4.77
CA ALA A 37 -3.10 6.63 3.35
C ALA A 37 -2.30 5.39 2.91
N LEU A 38 -1.09 5.20 3.44
CA LEU A 38 -0.28 4.02 3.19
C LEU A 38 -0.92 2.75 3.76
N ALA A 39 -1.48 2.82 4.97
CA ALA A 39 -2.21 1.71 5.58
C ALA A 39 -3.41 1.29 4.71
N ALA A 40 -4.19 2.26 4.24
CA ALA A 40 -5.31 2.01 3.34
C ALA A 40 -4.85 1.41 2.00
N LEU A 41 -3.72 1.87 1.46
CA LEU A 41 -3.12 1.32 0.25
C LEU A 41 -2.78 -0.16 0.41
N LEU A 42 -2.09 -0.53 1.50
CA LEU A 42 -1.74 -1.93 1.78
C LEU A 42 -2.97 -2.82 1.95
N ALA A 43 -4.00 -2.34 2.66
CA ALA A 43 -5.27 -3.05 2.80
C ALA A 43 -5.96 -3.24 1.44
N GLY A 44 -5.99 -2.20 0.59
CA GLY A 44 -6.51 -2.28 -0.77
C GLY A 44 -5.75 -3.28 -1.64
N CYS A 45 -4.42 -3.28 -1.56
CA CYS A 45 -3.57 -4.28 -2.22
C CYS A 45 -3.87 -5.70 -1.74
N ALA A 46 -4.08 -5.90 -0.43
CA ALA A 46 -4.44 -7.20 0.12
C ALA A 46 -5.79 -7.70 -0.41
N VAL A 47 -6.80 -6.83 -0.48
CA VAL A 47 -8.13 -7.14 -1.03
C VAL A 47 -8.03 -7.48 -2.52
N LEU A 48 -7.33 -6.66 -3.31
CA LEU A 48 -7.10 -6.92 -4.73
C LEU A 48 -6.36 -8.25 -4.93
N ARG A 49 -5.36 -8.54 -4.08
CA ARG A 49 -4.63 -9.81 -4.09
C ARG A 49 -5.53 -10.99 -3.74
N ALA A 50 -6.45 -10.83 -2.80
CA ALA A 50 -7.42 -11.84 -2.38
C ALA A 50 -8.57 -12.04 -3.38
N ALA A 51 -8.87 -11.05 -4.23
CA ALA A 51 -9.94 -11.11 -5.23
C ALA A 51 -9.45 -11.51 -6.64
N ALA A 52 -8.23 -11.15 -7.03
CA ALA A 52 -7.80 -11.33 -8.41
C ALA A 52 -7.43 -12.79 -8.76
N PRO A 53 -7.67 -13.24 -9.99
CA PRO A 53 -7.33 -14.60 -10.43
C PRO A 53 -5.82 -14.84 -10.44
N GLU A 54 -5.41 -16.06 -10.07
CA GLU A 54 -4.00 -16.46 -9.95
C GLU A 54 -3.21 -16.34 -11.26
N THR A 55 -3.90 -16.31 -12.39
CA THR A 55 -3.33 -16.16 -13.74
C THR A 55 -2.72 -14.78 -14.02
N VAL A 56 -3.08 -13.76 -13.23
CA VAL A 56 -2.63 -12.36 -13.44
C VAL A 56 -1.47 -12.00 -12.51
N MET A 57 -1.40 -12.66 -11.36
CA MET A 57 -0.42 -12.34 -10.32
C MET A 57 0.88 -13.12 -10.53
N PRO A 58 2.05 -12.50 -10.33
CA PRO A 58 3.32 -13.22 -10.35
C PRO A 58 3.27 -14.34 -9.29
N ALA A 59 3.79 -15.51 -9.67
CA ALA A 59 3.83 -16.71 -8.83
C ALA A 59 4.54 -16.41 -7.50
N VAL A 60 3.76 -16.13 -6.47
CA VAL A 60 4.25 -16.06 -5.08
C VAL A 60 4.02 -17.43 -4.47
N ARG A 61 4.99 -17.93 -3.70
CA ARG A 61 4.95 -19.28 -3.13
C ARG A 61 3.70 -19.56 -2.29
N SER A 62 3.08 -18.52 -1.73
CA SER A 62 1.74 -18.59 -1.11
C SER A 62 1.01 -17.25 -1.22
N ARG A 63 -0.18 -17.27 -1.83
CA ARG A 63 -1.09 -16.11 -1.91
C ARG A 63 -1.55 -15.64 -0.53
N THR A 64 -1.85 -16.59 0.35
CA THR A 64 -2.33 -16.32 1.71
C THR A 64 -1.27 -15.60 2.54
N ALA A 65 -0.01 -16.05 2.45
CA ALA A 65 1.09 -15.42 3.18
C ALA A 65 1.26 -13.95 2.77
N ASP A 66 1.17 -13.65 1.46
CA ASP A 66 1.28 -12.29 0.93
C ASP A 66 0.14 -11.38 1.42
N VAL A 67 -1.11 -11.86 1.37
CA VAL A 67 -2.28 -11.13 1.90
C VAL A 67 -2.13 -10.88 3.40
N VAL A 68 -1.69 -11.87 4.17
CA VAL A 68 -1.48 -11.73 5.62
C VAL A 68 -0.41 -10.67 5.91
N VAL A 69 0.73 -10.70 5.20
CA VAL A 69 1.79 -9.70 5.38
C VAL A 69 1.30 -8.29 5.06
N LEU A 70 0.54 -8.11 3.97
CA LEU A 70 -0.05 -6.82 3.61
C LEU A 70 -1.04 -6.33 4.67
N LEU A 71 -1.90 -7.20 5.18
CA LEU A 71 -2.87 -6.85 6.23
C LEU A 71 -2.19 -6.53 7.56
N VAL A 72 -1.19 -7.31 7.97
CA VAL A 72 -0.42 -7.05 9.19
C VAL A 72 0.30 -5.72 9.09
N GLY A 73 0.92 -5.41 7.94
CA GLY A 73 1.52 -4.12 7.67
C GLY A 73 0.50 -2.97 7.72
N ALA A 74 -0.68 -3.15 7.12
CA ALA A 74 -1.76 -2.17 7.16
C ALA A 74 -2.22 -1.90 8.59
N VAL A 75 -2.43 -2.94 9.41
CA VAL A 75 -2.85 -2.79 10.81
C VAL A 75 -1.77 -2.13 11.64
N ALA A 76 -0.50 -2.50 11.46
CA ALA A 76 0.62 -1.89 12.16
C ALA A 76 0.73 -0.39 11.84
N LEU A 77 0.63 -0.02 10.57
CA LEU A 77 0.64 1.39 10.16
C LEU A 77 -0.60 2.14 10.65
N ALA A 78 -1.79 1.53 10.60
CA ALA A 78 -3.00 2.13 11.13
C ALA A 78 -2.89 2.40 12.64
N TYR A 79 -2.34 1.44 13.40
CA TYR A 79 -2.06 1.58 14.82
C TYR A 79 -1.04 2.69 15.13
N LEU A 80 -0.01 2.83 14.29
CA LEU A 80 1.03 3.84 14.43
C LEU A 80 0.60 5.23 13.93
N SER A 81 -0.39 5.31 13.04
CA SER A 81 -0.82 6.57 12.41
C SER A 81 -1.17 7.70 13.38
N PRO A 82 -1.80 7.47 14.55
CA PRO A 82 -2.07 8.55 15.51
C PRO A 82 -0.79 9.18 16.07
N TRP A 83 0.34 8.45 16.05
CA TRP A 83 1.65 8.88 16.52
C TRP A 83 2.52 9.48 15.41
N GLY A 84 2.01 9.56 14.17
CA GLY A 84 2.77 10.02 13.01
C GLY A 84 3.22 11.47 13.12
N ASP A 85 2.42 12.31 13.77
CA ASP A 85 2.81 13.68 14.08
C ASP A 85 3.58 13.63 15.42
N ALA A 86 4.91 13.60 15.35
CA ALA A 86 5.73 13.86 16.52
C ALA A 86 5.33 15.24 17.05
N LEU A 87 5.07 15.36 18.37
CA LEU A 87 4.86 16.67 19.00
C LEU A 87 5.99 17.61 18.53
N PRO A 88 5.70 18.88 18.23
CA PRO A 88 6.78 19.85 18.08
C PRO A 88 7.60 19.80 19.36
N THR A 89 8.81 19.27 19.26
CA THR A 89 9.84 19.50 20.26
C THR A 89 10.25 20.94 20.05
N ASP A 90 9.45 21.86 20.56
CA ASP A 90 9.87 23.25 20.73
C ASP A 90 11.11 23.23 21.63
N ALA A 91 12.28 23.40 21.02
CA ALA A 91 13.55 23.74 21.63
C ALA A 91 14.34 24.63 20.67
#